data_AF-A0A956A9V8-F1
#
_entry.id   AF-A0A956A9V8-F1
#
_cell.length_a   1.000
_cell.length_b   1.000
_cell.length_c   1.000
_cell.angle_alpha   90.00
_cell.angle_beta   90.00
_cell.angle_gamma   90.00
#
_symmetry.space_group_name_H-M   'P 1'
#
loop_
_entity.id
_entity.type
_entity.pdbx_description
1 polymer ?
#
loop_
_entity_poly.entity_id
_entity_poly.type
_entity_poly.pdbx_seq_one_letter_code
_entity_poly.pdbx_strand_id
1 'polypeptide(L)'
;MARVTGIGGVFFKSSSDAKALAEWYRRHLGFDLADFGGAIFNWSEDTASDGGLTVWHVAADDSDWFRPSDARFMINYRVDD
;
A
#
# COMPACT_ATOMS: atom_id res chain seq x y z
N MET A 1 -16.71 4.12 -19.29
CA MET A 1 -15.24 4.13 -19.14
C MET A 1 -15.01 4.36 -17.67
N ALA A 2 -14.39 3.38 -17.03
CA ALA A 2 -14.08 3.38 -15.61
C ALA A 2 -13.40 4.68 -15.16
N ARG A 3 -13.78 5.18 -13.99
CA ARG A 3 -13.27 6.33 -13.27
C ARG A 3 -12.60 5.86 -11.99
N VAL A 4 -11.57 6.59 -11.58
CA VAL A 4 -10.89 6.33 -10.31
C VAL A 4 -11.81 6.70 -9.15
N THR A 5 -12.05 5.74 -8.26
CA THR A 5 -12.82 5.90 -7.02
C THR A 5 -11.90 6.14 -5.82
N GLY A 6 -10.63 5.75 -5.91
CA GLY A 6 -9.66 6.01 -4.85
C GLY A 6 -8.30 5.34 -5.07
N ILE A 7 -7.47 5.33 -4.03
CA ILE A 7 -6.19 4.62 -4.01
C ILE A 7 -6.42 3.22 -3.43
N GLY A 8 -6.11 2.20 -4.22
CA GLY A 8 -6.16 0.79 -3.79
C GLY A 8 -4.88 0.34 -3.10
N GLY A 9 -3.73 0.91 -3.46
CA GLY A 9 -2.49 0.58 -2.75
C GLY A 9 -1.35 1.56 -2.98
N VAL A 10 -0.51 1.68 -1.95
CA VAL A 10 0.74 2.44 -1.94
C VAL A 10 1.85 1.47 -1.59
N PHE A 11 2.75 1.27 -2.55
CA PHE A 11 3.85 0.33 -2.44
C PHE A 11 5.15 1.04 -2.75
N PHE A 12 6.18 0.83 -1.94
CA PHE A 12 7.49 1.40 -2.23
C PHE A 12 8.62 0.58 -1.63
N LYS A 13 9.80 0.71 -2.23
CA LYS A 13 11.02 0.06 -1.80
C LYS A 13 11.67 0.87 -0.68
N SER A 14 11.88 0.25 0.49
CA SER A 14 12.72 0.82 1.55
C SER A 14 14.13 1.05 1.03
N SER A 15 14.76 2.16 1.41
CA SER A 15 16.20 2.38 1.18
C SER A 15 17.08 1.66 2.20
N SER A 16 16.48 1.02 3.21
CA SER A 16 17.15 0.27 4.26
C SER A 16 16.35 -1.01 4.59
N ASP A 17 16.16 -1.33 5.86
CA ASP A 17 15.41 -2.51 6.29
C ASP A 17 13.89 -2.27 6.17
N ALA A 18 13.25 -2.99 5.25
CA ALA A 18 11.82 -2.91 5.01
C ALA A 18 10.97 -3.32 6.23
N LYS A 19 11.40 -4.35 6.99
CA LYS A 19 10.69 -4.80 8.19
C LYS A 19 10.82 -3.77 9.30
N ALA A 20 12.01 -3.20 9.48
CA ALA A 20 12.22 -2.14 10.47
C ALA A 20 11.36 -0.90 10.16
N LEU A 21 11.22 -0.53 8.88
CA LEU A 21 10.36 0.60 8.48
C LEU A 21 8.87 0.29 8.67
N ALA A 22 8.41 -0.92 8.33
CA ALA A 22 7.03 -1.34 8.60
C ALA A 22 6.72 -1.30 10.11
N GLU A 23 7.62 -1.84 10.93
CA GLU A 23 7.51 -1.80 12.40
C GLU A 23 7.54 -0.38 12.96
N TRP A 24 8.31 0.51 12.35
CA TRP A 24 8.30 1.92 12.70
C TRP A 24 6.91 2.53 12.46
N TYR A 25 6.27 2.25 11.32
CA TYR A 25 4.90 2.72 11.05
C TYR A 25 3.88 2.15 12.04
N ARG A 26 3.99 0.87 12.41
CA ARG A 26 3.16 0.29 13.46
C ARG A 26 3.32 1.04 14.78
N ARG A 27 4.56 1.23 15.22
CA ARG A 27 4.87 1.85 16.52
C ARG A 27 4.46 3.32 16.59
N HIS A 28 4.70 4.07 15.53
CA HIS A 28 4.60 5.52 15.57
C HIS A 28 3.35 6.08 14.90
N LEU A 29 2.78 5.37 13.93
CA LEU A 29 1.59 5.79 13.20
C LEU A 29 0.37 4.90 13.47
N GLY A 30 0.52 3.85 14.28
CA GLY A 30 -0.59 2.97 14.66
C GLY A 30 -1.06 2.06 13.54
N PHE A 31 -0.19 1.77 12.55
CA PHE A 31 -0.55 0.84 11.48
C PHE A 31 -0.78 -0.56 12.05
N ASP A 32 -1.92 -1.17 11.72
CA ASP A 32 -2.16 -2.58 12.00
C ASP A 32 -1.53 -3.42 10.89
N LEU A 33 -0.38 -4.06 11.19
CA LEU A 33 0.35 -4.86 10.22
C LEU A 33 -0.26 -6.26 10.13
N ALA A 34 -0.66 -6.64 8.92
CA ALA A 34 -1.04 -8.00 8.60
C ALA A 34 0.18 -8.92 8.46
N ASP A 35 -0.05 -10.23 8.41
CA ASP A 35 1.00 -11.26 8.34
C ASP A 35 1.96 -11.10 7.15
N PHE A 36 1.50 -10.46 6.06
CA PHE A 36 2.35 -10.18 4.90
C PHE A 36 3.29 -8.97 5.11
N GLY A 37 3.23 -8.29 6.25
CA GLY A 37 4.11 -7.18 6.63
C GLY A 37 3.66 -5.78 6.17
N GLY A 38 2.46 -5.66 5.56
CA GLY A 38 1.85 -4.38 5.23
C GLY A 38 0.60 -4.11 6.07
N ALA A 39 0.05 -2.90 5.92
CA ALA A 39 -1.17 -2.47 6.58
C ALA A 39 -2.33 -2.38 5.59
N ILE A 40 -3.55 -2.56 6.10
CA ILE A 40 -4.79 -2.38 5.35
C ILE A 40 -5.57 -1.25 6.02
N PHE A 41 -5.77 -0.14 5.31
CA PHE A 41 -6.64 0.94 5.76
C PHE A 41 -8.04 0.74 5.19
N ASN A 42 -9.01 0.64 6.09
CA ASN A 42 -10.43 0.63 5.76
C ASN A 42 -11.01 2.02 6.05
N TRP A 43 -11.45 2.71 5.01
CA TRP A 43 -11.98 4.06 5.07
C TRP A 43 -13.50 3.99 5.25
N SER A 44 -13.96 4.04 6.50
CA SER A 44 -15.38 3.87 6.84
C SER A 44 -16.31 4.95 6.27
N GLU A 45 -15.77 6.11 5.90
CA GLU A 45 -16.52 7.23 5.30
C GLU A 45 -16.48 7.20 3.76
N ASP A 46 -15.78 6.24 3.16
CA ASP A 46 -15.76 6.08 1.71
C ASP A 46 -17.14 5.60 1.20
N THR A 47 -17.62 6.22 0.14
CA THR A 47 -18.94 5.96 -0.45
C THR A 47 -18.87 5.07 -1.69
N ALA A 48 -17.67 4.73 -2.16
CA ALA A 48 -17.49 3.77 -3.24
C ALA A 48 -17.97 2.37 -2.82
N SER A 49 -18.58 1.65 -3.75
CA SER A 49 -19.11 0.30 -3.52
C SER A 49 -18.03 -0.77 -3.31
N ASP A 50 -16.76 -0.43 -3.57
CA ASP A 50 -15.60 -1.33 -3.43
C ASP A 50 -15.13 -1.52 -1.98
N GLY A 51 -15.79 -0.88 -1.01
CA GLY A 51 -15.51 -1.03 0.42
C GLY A 51 -14.39 -0.15 0.96
N GLY A 52 -13.83 0.78 0.17
CA GLY A 52 -13.02 1.85 0.74
C GLY A 52 -11.67 1.41 1.29
N LEU A 53 -10.86 0.65 0.53
CA LEU A 53 -9.62 0.07 1.03
C LEU A 53 -8.35 0.64 0.39
N THR A 54 -7.31 0.84 1.21
CA THR A 54 -5.95 1.11 0.73
C THR A 54 -4.94 0.17 1.40
N VAL A 55 -4.18 -0.57 0.59
CA VAL A 55 -3.04 -1.36 1.06
C VAL A 55 -1.80 -0.49 1.16
N TRP A 56 -1.07 -0.57 2.27
CA TRP A 56 0.23 0.06 2.43
C TRP A 56 1.30 -0.99 2.66
N HIS A 57 2.34 -1.03 1.83
CA HIS A 57 3.41 -2.01 2.03
C HIS A 57 4.78 -1.49 1.59
N VAL A 58 5.78 -1.82 2.39
CA VAL A 58 7.18 -1.50 2.16
C VAL A 58 7.90 -2.75 1.70
N ALA A 59 8.43 -2.74 0.48
CA ALA A 59 9.24 -3.82 -0.04
C ALA A 59 10.73 -3.62 0.28
N ALA A 60 11.51 -4.70 0.19
CA ALA A 60 12.96 -4.62 0.21
C ALA A 60 13.50 -3.83 -1.01
N ASP A 61 14.68 -3.24 -0.84
CA ASP A 61 15.35 -2.44 -1.88
C ASP A 61 15.58 -3.24 -3.19
N ASP A 62 15.97 -4.51 -3.02
CA ASP A 62 16.27 -5.48 -4.07
C ASP A 62 15.03 -6.26 -4.57
N SER A 63 13.82 -5.89 -4.12
CA SER A 63 12.60 -6.59 -4.54
C SER A 63 12.36 -6.47 -6.05
N ASP A 64 12.12 -7.62 -6.69
CA ASP A 64 11.74 -7.70 -8.11
C ASP A 64 10.25 -7.42 -8.37
N TRP A 65 9.45 -7.15 -7.34
CA TRP A 65 7.99 -7.01 -7.46
C TRP A 65 7.54 -5.85 -8.36
N PHE A 66 8.36 -4.81 -8.49
CA PHE A 66 8.04 -3.61 -9.27
C PHE A 66 8.35 -3.78 -10.76
N ARG A 67 8.97 -4.90 -11.16
CA ARG A 67 9.31 -5.15 -12.56
C ARG A 67 8.06 -5.22 -13.44
N PRO A 68 8.14 -4.76 -14.71
CA PRO A 68 9.34 -4.30 -15.41
C PRO A 68 9.71 -2.83 -15.16
N SER A 69 9.02 -2.14 -14.25
CA SER A 69 9.33 -0.75 -13.92
C SER A 69 10.59 -0.65 -13.07
N ASP A 70 11.42 0.36 -13.35
CA ASP A 70 12.55 0.76 -12.51
C ASP A 70 12.13 1.75 -11.40
N ALA A 71 10.84 2.11 -11.33
CA ALA A 71 10.33 2.98 -10.30
C ALA A 71 10.42 2.33 -8.91
N ARG A 72 10.77 3.14 -7.91
CA ARG A 72 10.87 2.69 -6.50
C ARG A 72 9.52 2.63 -5.78
N PHE A 73 8.44 2.96 -6.48
CA PHE A 73 7.08 2.95 -5.94
C PHE A 73 6.07 2.53 -7.00
N MET A 74 4.92 2.05 -6.53
CA MET A 74 3.76 1.66 -7.31
C MET A 74 2.52 2.15 -6.58
N ILE A 75 1.62 2.79 -7.31
CA ILE A 75 0.33 3.23 -6.80
C ILE A 75 -0.75 2.49 -7.59
N ASN A 76 -1.57 1.73 -6.89
CA ASN A 76 -2.74 1.08 -7.47
C ASN A 76 -3.97 1.96 -7.23
N TYR A 77 -4.83 2.08 -8.23
CA TYR A 77 -6.10 2.80 -8.13
C TYR A 77 -7.26 1.81 -7.98
N ARG A 78 -8.25 2.21 -7.20
CA ARG A 78 -9.59 1.63 -7.25
C ARG A 78 -10.35 2.32 -8.38
N VAL A 79 -11.12 1.57 -9.14
CA VAL A 79 -11.89 2.08 -10.28
C VAL A 79 -13.31 1.52 -10.25
N ASP A 80 -14.28 2.31 -10.69
CA ASP A 80 -15.64 1.84 -10.93
C ASP A 80 -15.74 1.04 -12.25
N ASP A 81 -16.84 0.31 -12.43
CA ASP A 81 -17.16 -0.45 -13.65
C ASP A 81 -17.60 0.46 -14.82
#